data_AF-A0A1Q5SCA7-F1
#
_entry.id   AF-A0A1Q5SCA7-F1
#
_cell.length_a   1.000
_cell.length_b   1.000
_cell.length_c   1.000
_cell.angle_alpha   90.00
_cell.angle_beta   90.00
_cell.angle_gamma   90.00
#
_symmetry.space_group_name_H-M   'P 1'
#
loop_
_entity.id
_entity.type
_entity.pdbx_description
1 polymer ?
#
loop_
_entity_poly.entity_id
_entity_poly.type
_entity_poly.pdbx_seq_one_letter_code
_entity_poly.pdbx_strand_id
1 'polypeptide(L)'
;MSDTTITHLTLDNLREIIQLSGYRTETVTDPVTNTTYLRSATNGLAFDIRPGNRLSGADQGFLDVAFLAVLQVQGELPLDLVNRWNATRRFARLQLSHPFLVLSLDLSVAGGVAPNHLRAQIEIWDHLVQQLIAYLREELPKAPAANGKNLPIAPAAAHHADPELGPSGPTAPVTVQ
;
A
#
# COMPACT_ATOMS: atom_id res chain seq x y z
N MET A 1 -13.81 21.99 19.72
CA MET A 1 -13.36 21.72 18.34
C MET A 1 -14.48 20.94 17.70
N SER A 2 -15.13 21.47 16.67
CA SER A 2 -16.30 20.84 16.07
C SER A 2 -15.96 19.42 15.63
N ASP A 3 -16.74 18.43 16.08
CA ASP A 3 -16.69 17.03 15.68
C ASP A 3 -17.09 16.89 14.20
N THR A 4 -16.27 17.41 13.30
CA THR A 4 -16.50 17.29 11.87
C THR A 4 -16.20 15.85 11.48
N THR A 5 -17.26 15.08 11.24
CA THR A 5 -17.16 13.72 10.74
C THR A 5 -16.61 13.73 9.31
N ILE A 6 -15.58 12.93 9.06
CA ILE A 6 -15.00 12.74 7.73
C ILE A 6 -15.79 11.64 7.03
N THR A 7 -16.48 12.00 5.95
CA THR A 7 -17.33 11.06 5.17
C THR A 7 -16.73 10.69 3.82
N HIS A 8 -15.73 11.45 3.37
CA HIS A 8 -14.98 11.21 2.14
C HIS A 8 -13.63 11.91 2.23
N LEU A 9 -12.73 11.53 1.33
CA LEU A 9 -11.38 12.05 1.22
C LEU A 9 -11.16 12.66 -0.16
N THR A 10 -10.25 13.62 -0.23
CA THR A 10 -9.65 14.15 -1.45
C THR A 10 -8.13 14.06 -1.31
N LEU A 11 -7.38 14.19 -2.40
CA LEU A 11 -5.92 14.21 -2.29
C LEU A 11 -5.43 15.40 -1.45
N ASP A 12 -6.13 16.54 -1.49
CA ASP A 12 -5.75 17.73 -0.74
C ASP A 12 -5.97 17.56 0.76
N ASN A 13 -7.14 17.09 1.20
CA ASN A 13 -7.37 16.91 2.63
C ASN A 13 -6.48 15.80 3.22
N LEU A 14 -6.23 14.74 2.44
CA LEU A 14 -5.34 13.67 2.84
C LEU A 14 -3.90 14.17 2.97
N ARG A 15 -3.46 15.05 2.05
CA ARG A 15 -2.15 15.70 2.13
C ARG A 15 -2.00 16.48 3.42
N GLU A 16 -2.98 17.32 3.76
CA GLU A 16 -2.98 18.09 5.00
C GLU A 16 -2.87 17.19 6.24
N ILE A 17 -3.67 16.12 6.31
CA ILE A 17 -3.68 15.19 7.45
C ILE A 17 -2.32 14.47 7.60
N ILE A 18 -1.73 14.03 6.49
CA ILE A 18 -0.42 13.38 6.49
C ILE A 18 0.68 14.37 6.93
N GLN A 19 0.64 15.60 6.44
CA GLN A 19 1.58 16.66 6.83
C GLN A 19 1.45 17.05 8.31
N LEU A 20 0.22 17.14 8.83
CA LEU A 20 -0.05 17.37 10.25
C LEU A 20 0.46 16.22 11.14
N SER A 21 0.64 15.03 10.57
CA SER A 21 1.24 13.87 11.24
C SER A 21 2.77 13.87 11.15
N GLY A 22 3.39 14.92 10.60
CA GLY A 22 4.84 15.12 10.56
C GLY A 22 5.52 14.63 9.27
N TYR A 23 4.76 14.13 8.30
CA TYR A 23 5.31 13.61 7.06
C TYR A 23 5.47 14.68 5.98
N ARG A 24 6.46 14.46 5.11
CA ARG A 24 6.54 15.17 3.83
C ARG A 24 5.70 14.43 2.80
N THR A 25 5.09 15.16 1.88
CA THR A 25 4.22 14.58 0.85
C THR A 25 4.53 15.17 -0.51
N GLU A 26 4.61 14.31 -1.51
CA GLU A 26 4.68 14.67 -2.92
C GLU A 26 3.41 14.15 -3.62
N THR A 27 2.94 14.87 -4.64
CA THR A 27 1.86 14.39 -5.50
C THR A 27 2.48 13.78 -6.75
N VAL A 28 2.16 12.52 -7.01
CA VAL A 28 2.71 11.74 -8.12
C VAL A 28 1.56 11.27 -8.99
N THR A 29 1.75 11.30 -10.30
CA THR A 29 0.83 10.67 -11.26
C THR A 29 1.54 9.50 -11.90
N ASP A 30 0.97 8.30 -11.76
CA ASP A 30 1.43 7.13 -12.48
C ASP A 30 1.10 7.32 -13.98
N PRO A 31 2.11 7.36 -14.88
CA PRO A 31 1.87 7.62 -16.29
C PRO A 31 1.21 6.45 -17.03
N VAL A 32 1.21 5.24 -16.46
CA VAL A 32 0.58 4.06 -17.06
C VAL A 32 -0.90 4.02 -16.69
N THR A 33 -1.20 4.14 -15.39
CA THR A 33 -2.58 4.08 -14.90
C THR A 33 -3.29 5.43 -14.92
N ASN A 34 -2.56 6.50 -15.24
CA ASN A 34 -2.99 7.90 -15.17
C ASN A 34 -3.65 8.26 -13.81
N THR A 35 -3.20 7.61 -12.74
CA THR A 35 -3.75 7.75 -11.40
C THR A 35 -2.86 8.66 -10.58
N THR A 36 -3.43 9.72 -10.02
CA THR A 36 -2.74 10.63 -9.11
C THR A 36 -2.87 10.15 -7.67
N TYR A 37 -1.76 10.14 -6.93
CA TYR A 37 -1.67 9.69 -5.55
C TYR A 37 -0.64 10.50 -4.77
N LEU A 38 -0.58 10.30 -3.45
CA LEU A 38 0.43 10.93 -2.60
C LEU A 38 1.59 9.97 -2.33
N ARG A 39 2.81 10.48 -2.34
CA ARG A 39 4.01 9.74 -1.92
C ARG A 39 4.62 10.38 -0.69
N SER A 40 5.05 9.55 0.24
CA SER A 40 5.75 9.95 1.45
C SER A 40 6.85 8.94 1.80
N ALA A 41 7.52 9.13 2.91
CA ALA A 41 8.52 8.20 3.42
C ALA A 41 8.54 8.19 4.96
N THR A 42 8.76 7.02 5.53
CA THR A 42 9.06 6.87 6.97
C THR A 42 10.29 5.99 7.15
N ASN A 43 11.18 6.34 8.09
CA ASN A 43 12.38 5.56 8.42
C ASN A 43 13.23 5.15 7.19
N GLY A 44 13.29 6.04 6.18
CA GLY A 44 14.01 5.79 4.92
C GLY A 44 13.29 4.88 3.92
N LEU A 45 12.08 4.42 4.22
CA LEU A 45 11.23 3.66 3.31
C LEU A 45 10.14 4.54 2.70
N ALA A 46 10.15 4.66 1.37
CA ALA A 46 9.10 5.33 0.63
C ALA A 46 7.79 4.52 0.65
N PHE A 47 6.67 5.23 0.70
CA PHE A 47 5.35 4.64 0.57
C PHE A 47 4.40 5.54 -0.21
N ASP A 48 3.47 4.91 -0.92
CA ASP A 48 2.39 5.56 -1.67
C ASP A 48 1.10 5.51 -0.87
N ILE A 49 0.25 6.53 -1.01
CA ILE A 49 -1.11 6.57 -0.49
C ILE A 49 -2.03 6.76 -1.69
N ARG A 50 -2.66 5.66 -2.12
CA ARG A 50 -3.42 5.60 -3.36
C ARG A 50 -4.93 5.71 -3.09
N PRO A 51 -5.66 6.59 -3.78
CA PRO A 51 -7.12 6.61 -3.73
C PRO A 51 -7.71 5.27 -4.19
N GLY A 52 -8.73 4.80 -3.48
CA GLY A 52 -9.51 3.61 -3.82
C GLY A 52 -10.86 3.95 -4.43
N ASN A 53 -11.96 3.55 -3.77
CA ASN A 53 -13.29 3.69 -4.35
C ASN A 53 -13.72 5.16 -4.46
N ARG A 54 -14.09 5.58 -5.68
CA ARG A 54 -14.58 6.94 -5.95
C ARG A 54 -15.98 7.15 -5.40
N LEU A 55 -16.24 8.34 -4.87
CA LEU A 55 -17.57 8.74 -4.42
C LEU A 55 -18.40 9.24 -5.61
N SER A 56 -19.56 8.62 -5.83
CA SER A 56 -20.48 9.03 -6.90
C SER A 56 -20.99 10.46 -6.67
N GLY A 57 -20.88 11.32 -7.68
CA GLY A 57 -21.41 12.69 -7.63
C GLY A 57 -20.55 13.71 -6.88
N ALA A 58 -19.42 13.30 -6.29
CA ALA A 58 -18.42 14.22 -5.72
C ALA A 58 -17.23 14.31 -6.68
N ASP A 59 -16.89 15.54 -7.09
CA ASP A 59 -15.70 15.74 -7.92
C ASP A 59 -14.46 15.38 -7.08
N GLN A 60 -13.64 14.45 -7.58
CA GLN A 60 -12.38 14.01 -6.97
C GLN A 60 -12.45 13.36 -5.57
N GLY A 61 -13.66 13.02 -5.08
CA GLY A 61 -13.84 12.37 -3.79
C GLY A 61 -13.67 10.85 -3.82
N PHE A 62 -13.12 10.27 -2.76
CA PHE A 62 -13.00 8.82 -2.55
C PHE A 62 -13.35 8.40 -1.11
N LEU A 63 -13.74 7.14 -0.94
CA LEU A 63 -14.21 6.57 0.32
C LEU A 63 -13.13 5.79 1.08
N ASP A 64 -12.04 5.45 0.41
CA ASP A 64 -10.93 4.70 0.99
C ASP A 64 -9.62 4.99 0.28
N VAL A 65 -8.54 4.62 0.95
CA VAL A 65 -7.16 4.70 0.46
C VAL A 65 -6.40 3.45 0.84
N ALA A 66 -5.39 3.12 0.05
CA ALA A 66 -4.39 2.11 0.38
C ALA A 66 -3.03 2.78 0.64
N PHE A 67 -2.44 2.49 1.80
CA PHE A 67 -1.03 2.77 2.10
C PHE A 67 -0.20 1.61 1.58
N LEU A 68 0.82 1.89 0.78
CA LEU A 68 1.61 0.88 0.07
C LEU A 68 3.09 1.16 0.21
N ALA A 69 3.84 0.24 0.83
CA ALA A 69 5.29 0.24 0.78
C ALA A 69 5.76 -0.89 -0.13
N VAL A 70 6.45 -0.53 -1.21
CA VAL A 70 6.93 -1.48 -2.23
C VAL A 70 8.43 -1.67 -2.04
N LEU A 71 8.81 -2.92 -1.85
CA LEU A 71 10.19 -3.36 -1.74
C LEU A 71 10.51 -4.26 -2.91
N GLN A 72 11.66 -4.06 -3.54
CA GLN A 72 12.19 -4.95 -4.56
C GLN A 72 12.97 -6.09 -3.91
N VAL A 73 12.60 -7.33 -4.23
CA VAL A 73 13.26 -8.55 -3.82
C VAL A 73 14.38 -8.89 -4.80
N GLN A 74 15.55 -9.22 -4.28
CA GLN A 74 16.70 -9.74 -4.99
C GLN A 74 16.83 -11.23 -4.69
N GLY A 75 16.66 -12.07 -5.71
CA GLY A 75 16.63 -13.52 -5.56
C GLY A 75 15.28 -14.05 -5.04
N GLU A 76 15.31 -15.22 -4.42
CA GLU A 76 14.08 -15.89 -3.97
C GLU A 76 13.71 -15.49 -2.54
N LEU A 77 12.42 -15.14 -2.35
CA LEU A 77 11.83 -14.92 -1.02
C LEU A 77 10.86 -16.06 -0.72
N PRO A 78 11.08 -16.87 0.33
CA PRO A 78 10.18 -17.96 0.67
C PRO A 78 8.77 -17.45 1.01
N LEU A 79 7.75 -18.03 0.39
CA LEU A 79 6.36 -17.64 0.64
C LEU A 79 5.93 -17.84 2.11
N ASP A 80 6.51 -18.81 2.79
CA ASP A 80 6.22 -19.06 4.21
C ASP A 80 6.58 -17.88 5.12
N LEU A 81 7.62 -17.11 4.78
CA LEU A 81 7.95 -15.86 5.48
C LEU A 81 6.79 -14.85 5.35
N VAL A 82 6.22 -14.70 4.16
CA VAL A 82 5.09 -13.81 3.91
C VAL A 82 3.85 -14.30 4.67
N ASN A 83 3.60 -15.61 4.67
CA ASN A 83 2.48 -16.21 5.37
C ASN A 83 2.56 -16.03 6.89
N ARG A 84 3.76 -16.20 7.50
CA ARG A 84 3.96 -15.97 8.94
C ARG A 84 3.72 -14.52 9.34
N TRP A 85 4.12 -13.55 8.51
CA TRP A 85 3.77 -12.15 8.73
C TRP A 85 2.24 -11.96 8.77
N ASN A 86 1.55 -12.43 7.73
CA ASN A 86 0.09 -12.27 7.61
C ASN A 86 -0.69 -13.02 8.71
N ALA A 87 -0.17 -14.15 9.19
CA ALA A 87 -0.78 -14.91 10.29
C ALA A 87 -0.66 -14.19 11.65
N THR A 88 0.32 -13.29 11.80
CA THR A 88 0.64 -12.65 13.08
C THR A 88 0.31 -11.15 13.13
N ARG A 89 -0.20 -10.56 12.04
CA ARG A 89 -0.55 -9.14 11.94
C ARG A 89 -1.98 -8.97 11.44
N ARG A 90 -2.73 -8.08 12.09
CA ARG A 90 -4.17 -7.86 11.80
C ARG A 90 -4.45 -6.67 10.90
N PHE A 91 -3.54 -5.70 10.86
CA PHE A 91 -3.76 -4.39 10.24
C PHE A 91 -2.91 -4.15 9.00
N ALA A 92 -2.18 -5.15 8.50
CA ALA A 92 -1.52 -5.03 7.21
C ALA A 92 -1.43 -6.38 6.53
N ARG A 93 -1.35 -6.35 5.20
CA ARG A 93 -1.08 -7.51 4.38
C ARG A 93 0.25 -7.35 3.68
N LEU A 94 1.08 -8.37 3.80
CA LEU A 94 2.30 -8.51 3.02
C LEU A 94 2.02 -9.43 1.84
N GLN A 95 2.38 -9.00 0.64
CA GLN A 95 2.10 -9.72 -0.60
C GLN A 95 3.37 -9.80 -1.43
N LEU A 96 3.68 -10.98 -1.95
CA LEU A 96 4.80 -11.20 -2.86
C LEU A 96 4.27 -11.38 -4.28
N SER A 97 4.56 -10.41 -5.14
CA SER A 97 4.37 -10.47 -6.58
C SER A 97 5.74 -10.25 -7.21
N HIS A 98 6.51 -11.33 -7.33
CA HIS A 98 7.93 -11.24 -7.69
C HIS A 98 8.15 -10.37 -8.95
N PRO A 99 9.12 -9.43 -8.94
CA PRO A 99 10.15 -9.21 -7.91
C PRO A 99 9.76 -8.25 -6.77
N PHE A 100 8.48 -8.01 -6.50
CA PHE A 100 8.02 -7.04 -5.49
C PHE A 100 7.41 -7.69 -4.26
N LEU A 101 7.83 -7.20 -3.10
CA LEU A 101 7.20 -7.42 -1.82
C LEU A 101 6.46 -6.14 -1.42
N VAL A 102 5.15 -6.23 -1.27
CA VAL A 102 4.28 -5.08 -1.00
C VAL A 102 3.66 -5.23 0.38
N LEU A 103 3.91 -4.25 1.25
CA LEU A 103 3.14 -4.06 2.47
C LEU A 103 1.97 -3.12 2.16
N SER A 104 0.76 -3.54 2.53
CA SER A 104 -0.45 -2.76 2.32
C SER A 104 -1.27 -2.61 3.61
N LEU A 105 -1.83 -1.42 3.81
CA LEU A 105 -2.87 -1.11 4.80
C LEU A 105 -4.00 -0.38 4.07
N ASP A 106 -5.20 -0.96 4.11
CA ASP A 106 -6.41 -0.36 3.53
C ASP A 106 -7.18 0.42 4.61
N LEU A 107 -7.65 1.61 4.26
CA LEU A 107 -8.35 2.53 5.16
C LEU A 107 -9.62 3.05 4.52
N SER A 108 -10.78 2.79 5.13
CA SER A 108 -12.07 3.32 4.69
C SER A 108 -12.60 4.39 5.65
N VAL A 109 -13.19 5.45 5.10
CA VAL A 109 -13.95 6.47 5.83
C VAL A 109 -15.46 6.36 5.58
N ALA A 110 -15.90 5.31 4.89
CA ALA A 110 -17.31 5.07 4.62
C ALA A 110 -18.11 4.95 5.93
N GLY A 111 -19.29 5.55 5.98
CA GLY A 111 -20.12 5.62 7.18
C GLY A 111 -19.74 6.74 8.15
N GLY A 112 -18.66 7.48 7.87
CA GLY A 112 -18.23 8.63 8.66
C GLY A 112 -17.30 8.24 9.81
N VAL A 113 -16.15 8.90 9.89
CA VAL A 113 -15.17 8.69 10.96
C VAL A 113 -14.79 10.00 11.65
N ALA A 114 -14.38 9.92 12.91
CA ALA A 114 -13.81 11.06 13.61
C ALA A 114 -12.44 11.45 13.01
N PRO A 115 -12.02 12.73 13.02
CA PRO A 115 -10.71 13.14 12.50
C PRO A 115 -9.51 12.41 13.10
N ASN A 116 -9.61 12.05 14.39
CA ASN A 116 -8.56 11.30 15.07
C ASN A 116 -8.39 9.86 14.53
N HIS A 117 -9.39 9.33 13.82
CA HIS A 117 -9.30 8.02 13.18
C HIS A 117 -8.14 7.98 12.16
N LEU A 118 -8.05 8.96 11.26
CA LEU A 118 -7.02 8.99 10.22
C LEU A 118 -5.62 9.13 10.82
N ARG A 119 -5.47 9.96 11.87
CA ARG A 119 -4.20 10.09 12.60
C ARG A 119 -3.78 8.75 13.22
N ALA A 120 -4.70 8.06 13.90
CA ALA A 120 -4.43 6.75 14.48
C ALA A 120 -4.02 5.72 13.41
N GLN A 121 -4.60 5.77 12.22
CA GLN A 121 -4.25 4.88 11.10
C GLN A 121 -2.84 5.17 10.56
N ILE A 122 -2.45 6.44 10.50
CA ILE A 122 -1.09 6.84 10.12
C ILE A 122 -0.07 6.37 11.17
N GLU A 123 -0.39 6.47 12.46
CA GLU A 123 0.44 5.94 13.54
C GLU A 123 0.56 4.41 13.45
N ILE A 124 -0.54 3.70 13.17
CA ILE A 124 -0.54 2.25 12.95
C ILE A 124 0.35 1.89 11.76
N TRP A 125 0.23 2.62 10.64
CA TRP A 125 1.07 2.44 9.46
C TRP A 125 2.56 2.56 9.80
N ASP A 126 2.94 3.61 10.54
CA ASP A 126 4.33 3.82 10.93
C ASP A 126 4.90 2.65 11.74
N HIS A 127 4.14 2.18 12.74
CA HIS A 127 4.53 1.03 13.54
C HIS A 127 4.61 -0.26 12.71
N LEU A 128 3.71 -0.45 11.74
CA LEU A 128 3.73 -1.61 10.84
C LEU A 128 4.97 -1.62 9.96
N VAL A 129 5.37 -0.46 9.41
CA VAL A 129 6.61 -0.32 8.63
C VAL A 129 7.83 -0.65 9.49
N GLN A 130 7.91 -0.11 10.72
CA GLN A 130 9.00 -0.43 11.65
C GLN A 130 9.06 -1.92 11.98
N GLN A 131 7.90 -2.53 12.25
CA GLN A 131 7.79 -3.97 12.52
C GLN A 131 8.22 -4.82 11.33
N LEU A 132 7.88 -4.40 10.10
CA LEU A 132 8.26 -5.12 8.90
C LEU A 132 9.78 -5.12 8.73
N ILE A 133 10.42 -3.96 8.91
CA ILE A 133 11.88 -3.85 8.81
C ILE A 133 12.56 -4.76 9.85
N ALA A 134 12.07 -4.76 11.09
CA ALA A 134 12.59 -5.63 12.14
C ALA A 134 12.39 -7.12 11.80
N TYR A 135 11.19 -7.48 11.36
CA TYR A 135 10.82 -8.85 10.98
C TYR A 135 11.70 -9.38 9.83
N LEU A 136 11.85 -8.61 8.76
CA LEU A 136 12.69 -9.00 7.62
C LEU A 136 14.15 -9.15 8.03
N ARG A 137 14.68 -8.25 8.86
CA ARG A 137 16.07 -8.32 9.34
C ARG A 137 16.32 -9.57 10.18
N GLU A 138 15.31 -10.02 10.94
CA GLU A 138 15.38 -11.22 11.76
C GLU A 138 15.23 -12.51 10.93
N GLU A 139 14.29 -12.55 9.98
CA GLU A 139 13.88 -13.79 9.31
C GLU A 139 14.69 -14.09 8.04
N LEU A 140 15.17 -13.07 7.31
CA LEU A 140 15.93 -13.27 6.08
C LEU A 140 17.22 -14.09 6.28
N PRO A 141 18.02 -13.89 7.35
CA PRO A 141 19.20 -14.72 7.61
C PRO A 141 18.88 -16.19 7.92
N LYS A 142 17.65 -16.48 8.37
CA LYS A 142 17.18 -17.83 8.71
C LYS A 142 16.64 -18.57 7.48
N ALA A 143 16.37 -17.86 6.40
CA ALA A 143 15.95 -18.48 5.16
C ALA A 143 17.10 -19.33 4.57
N PRO A 144 16.83 -20.55 4.08
CA PRO A 144 17.85 -21.36 3.42
C PRO A 144 18.50 -20.54 2.29
N ALA A 145 19.84 -20.53 2.26
CA ALA A 145 20.67 -19.51 1.64
C ALA A 145 20.18 -19.00 0.26
N ALA A 146 19.71 -17.75 0.23
CA ALA A 146 19.99 -16.89 -0.91
C ALA A 146 21.47 -16.47 -0.80
N ASN A 147 22.33 -17.07 -1.63
CA ASN A 147 23.75 -16.72 -1.70
C ASN A 147 23.92 -15.22 -2.01
N GLY A 148 24.30 -14.40 -1.03
CA GLY A 148 24.73 -13.03 -1.28
C GLY A 148 24.81 -12.16 -0.02
N LYS A 149 25.91 -11.43 0.14
CA LYS A 149 26.23 -10.51 1.26
C LYS A 149 25.35 -9.24 1.36
N ASN A 150 24.22 -9.19 0.64
CA ASN A 150 23.30 -8.06 0.65
C ASN A 150 21.92 -8.52 1.15
N LEU A 151 21.21 -7.65 1.88
CA LEU A 151 19.79 -7.87 2.18
C LEU A 151 19.06 -8.09 0.84
N PRO A 152 18.31 -9.19 0.66
CA PRO A 152 17.62 -9.49 -0.58
C PRO A 152 16.44 -8.55 -0.83
N ILE A 153 16.35 -7.41 -0.17
CA ILE A 153 15.22 -6.51 -0.23
C ILE A 153 15.75 -5.06 -0.22
N ALA A 154 15.36 -4.27 -1.22
CA ALA A 154 15.67 -2.86 -1.34
C ALA A 154 14.38 -2.04 -1.53
N PRO A 155 14.33 -0.74 -1.14
CA PRO A 155 13.21 0.12 -1.52
C PRO A 155 13.06 0.13 -3.05
N ALA A 156 11.85 -0.12 -3.56
CA ALA A 156 11.63 -0.03 -5.00
C ALA A 156 11.74 1.43 -5.44
N ALA A 157 12.53 1.71 -6.48
CA ALA A 157 12.41 2.96 -7.21
C ALA A 157 10.99 3.02 -7.83
N ALA A 158 10.44 4.23 -7.95
CA ALA A 158 9.07 4.52 -8.40
C ALA A 158 8.52 3.46 -9.37
N HIS A 159 7.61 2.63 -8.86
CA HIS A 159 7.24 1.41 -9.57
C HIS A 159 6.15 1.69 -10.61
N HIS A 160 6.52 1.60 -11.89
CA HIS A 160 5.59 1.48 -13.01
C HIS A 160 4.99 0.07 -12.97
N ALA A 161 3.68 -0.04 -12.81
CA ALA A 161 2.99 -1.30 -12.99
C ALA A 161 2.97 -1.63 -14.49
N ASP A 162 3.63 -2.71 -14.90
CA ASP A 162 3.54 -3.25 -16.25
C ASP A 162 2.17 -3.93 -16.42
N PRO A 163 1.29 -3.49 -17.36
CA PRO A 163 -0.02 -4.09 -17.53
C PRO A 163 0.06 -5.17 -18.61
N GLU A 164 0.51 -6.37 -18.26
CA GLU A 164 0.26 -7.54 -19.12
C GLU A 164 -0.89 -8.38 -18.54
N LEU A 165 -2.10 -7.84 -18.65
CA LEU A 165 -3.33 -8.62 -18.65
C LEU A 165 -3.83 -8.67 -20.10
N GLY A 166 -3.54 -9.79 -20.76
CA GLY A 166 -4.01 -10.06 -22.12
C GLY A 166 -5.54 -9.98 -22.25
N PRO A 167 -6.05 -9.65 -23.45
CA PRO A 167 -7.47 -9.38 -23.64
C PRO A 167 -8.31 -10.64 -23.39
N SER A 168 -9.24 -10.54 -22.44
CA SER A 168 -10.34 -11.50 -22.29
C SER A 168 -11.21 -11.45 -23.55
N GLY A 169 -11.12 -12.50 -24.38
CA GLY A 169 -11.97 -12.66 -25.56
C GLY A 169 -13.45 -12.88 -25.19
N PRO A 170 -14.40 -12.55 -26.07
CA PRO A 170 -15.81 -12.58 -25.75
C PRO A 170 -16.36 -14.00 -25.66
N THR A 171 -17.17 -14.23 -24.63
CA THR A 171 -17.99 -15.43 -24.41
C THR A 171 -18.96 -15.67 -25.58
N ALA A 172 -18.82 -16.80 -26.25
CA ALA A 172 -19.81 -17.31 -27.21
C ALA A 172 -20.98 -18.03 -26.47
N PRO A 173 -22.22 -18.00 -27.00
CA PRO A 173 -23.36 -18.65 -26.37
C PRO A 173 -23.37 -20.16 -26.63
N VAL A 174 -23.62 -20.94 -25.57
CA VAL A 174 -23.88 -22.38 -25.64
C VAL A 174 -25.27 -22.60 -26.27
N THR A 175 -25.29 -23.29 -27.41
CA THR A 175 -26.51 -23.85 -28.01
C THR A 175 -26.68 -25.27 -27.46
N VAL A 176 -27.84 -25.53 -26.86
CA VAL A 176 -28.26 -26.86 -26.41
C VAL A 176 -28.84 -27.62 -27.62
N GLN A 177 -28.31 -28.81 -27.89
CA GLN A 177 -28.98 -29.86 -28.66
C GLN A 177 -29.46 -30.96 -27.72
#